data_AF-A0A174BI57-F1
#
_entry.id   AF-A0A174BI57-F1
#
_cell.length_a   1.000
_cell.length_b   1.000
_cell.length_c   1.000
_cell.angle_alpha   90.00
_cell.angle_beta   90.00
_cell.angle_gamma   90.00
#
_symmetry.space_group_name_H-M   'P 1'
#
loop_
_entity.id
_entity.type
_entity.pdbx_description
1 polymer ?
#
loop_
_entity_poly.entity_id
_entity_poly.type
_entity_poly.pdbx_seq_one_letter_code
_entity_poly.pdbx_strand_id
1 'polypeptide(L)'
;MKSEVIIDSKNGRVTREEKEDIVCLKGNKINEDSNFIENLCIDIKSDVIGEKEFPLKIGGYNFKLFLGHFCNEYIEDILICGESGGSGNYAIANIYHYQDGKLLEIFNSDTFSDKYKYKCRYLKDCKIELICDKLQKKYIIDIGTIDKNYLEQIYSIDGKIITDSDPSVSYVTDIYPIIDLNTNLMRVEAYQRVIGIVNASTIGEIISIISLEECRTKVIEQFAATDGENISELSRGNDLRDDIISKLPDDITLINLNKFGGRNGLIKADIDGDGNEEILCAYKYKDVQYLSAFREIDGAVKFLDNIDGTGYDISDLIIDKIKQKGGESIIVGWRIGGIWSVLDILDFREGKFIKALKGDKLNYSKIELCDSSNTRGGKNIALWTHETGEAYNVQIYTLRGETLEKTYKDDKEYFLRVEEYYKNLINKSRETPQYLYYLIQAQCRAGKKKEAIDNINRALKNPNPFPSIQELKRLRKSISK
;
A
#
# COMPACT_ATOMS: atom_id res chain seq x y z
N MET A 1 26.35 18.54 -32.12
CA MET A 1 27.38 17.67 -32.73
C MET A 1 27.60 16.51 -31.77
N LYS A 2 27.91 15.31 -32.27
CA LYS A 2 28.35 14.23 -31.40
C LYS A 2 29.74 14.60 -30.88
N SER A 3 29.89 14.69 -29.57
CA SER A 3 31.18 14.94 -28.92
C SER A 3 31.66 13.66 -28.26
N GLU A 4 32.91 13.29 -28.53
CA GLU A 4 33.57 12.22 -27.80
C GLU A 4 33.92 12.71 -26.39
N VAL A 5 33.70 11.86 -25.40
CA VAL A 5 34.00 12.12 -24.00
C VAL A 5 34.72 10.93 -23.38
N ILE A 6 35.67 11.21 -22.50
CA ILE A 6 36.21 10.22 -21.58
C ILE A 6 35.23 10.09 -20.42
N ILE A 7 34.79 8.86 -20.16
CA ILE A 7 33.76 8.55 -19.16
C ILE A 7 34.42 8.18 -17.84
N ASP A 8 35.41 7.29 -17.88
CA ASP A 8 36.18 6.85 -16.73
C ASP A 8 37.57 6.37 -17.17
N SER A 9 38.53 6.37 -16.25
CA SER A 9 39.89 5.87 -16.47
C SER A 9 40.42 5.18 -15.21
N LYS A 10 41.15 4.10 -15.40
CA LYS A 10 41.76 3.28 -14.34
C LYS A 10 43.17 2.87 -14.74
N ASN A 11 44.03 2.68 -13.74
CA ASN A 11 45.33 2.05 -13.91
C ASN A 11 45.25 0.64 -13.35
N GLY A 12 45.75 -0.35 -14.08
CA GLY A 12 45.68 -1.75 -13.65
C GLY A 12 46.43 -2.70 -14.57
N ARG A 13 46.65 -3.93 -14.11
CA ARG A 13 47.46 -4.96 -14.77
C ARG A 13 46.62 -5.72 -15.80
N VAL A 14 46.35 -5.12 -16.95
CA VAL A 14 45.40 -5.69 -17.93
C VAL A 14 46.10 -6.46 -19.06
N THR A 15 47.28 -6.05 -19.49
CA THR A 15 48.03 -6.73 -20.56
C THR A 15 49.09 -7.68 -20.04
N ARG A 16 49.59 -7.46 -18.81
CA ARG A 16 50.59 -8.29 -18.12
C ARG A 16 50.61 -7.99 -16.62
N GLU A 17 51.16 -8.91 -15.84
CA GLU A 17 51.24 -8.83 -14.38
C GLU A 17 52.22 -7.75 -13.87
N GLU A 18 53.34 -7.57 -14.56
CA GLU A 18 54.51 -6.84 -14.02
C GLU A 18 54.34 -5.31 -14.01
N LYS A 19 53.40 -4.77 -14.79
CA LYS A 19 53.24 -3.32 -14.96
C LYS A 19 51.79 -2.95 -15.23
N GLU A 20 51.37 -1.85 -14.61
CA GLU A 20 50.05 -1.25 -14.83
C GLU A 20 49.96 -0.57 -16.20
N ASP A 21 48.78 -0.72 -16.80
CA ASP A 21 48.32 -0.08 -18.03
C ASP A 21 47.26 0.96 -17.70
N ILE A 22 47.12 1.98 -18.55
CA ILE A 22 46.03 2.95 -18.45
C ILE A 22 44.87 2.42 -19.30
N VAL A 23 43.73 2.19 -18.69
CA VAL A 23 42.49 1.81 -19.37
C VAL A 23 41.51 2.98 -19.29
N CYS A 24 41.02 3.42 -20.44
CA CYS A 24 40.07 4.51 -20.56
C CYS A 24 38.78 4.00 -21.21
N LEU A 25 37.64 4.31 -20.61
CA LEU A 25 36.34 4.14 -21.25
C LEU A 25 35.95 5.46 -21.90
N LYS A 26 35.72 5.44 -23.21
CA LYS A 26 35.30 6.61 -24.00
C LYS A 26 33.99 6.30 -24.71
N GLY A 27 33.27 7.34 -25.12
CA GLY A 27 32.06 7.20 -25.94
C GLY A 27 31.57 8.53 -26.47
N ASN A 28 30.51 8.51 -27.27
CA ASN A 28 29.95 9.72 -27.88
C ASN A 28 28.64 10.12 -27.21
N LYS A 29 28.53 11.39 -26.82
CA LYS A 29 27.23 12.00 -26.48
C LYS A 29 26.44 12.30 -27.75
N ILE A 30 25.13 12.10 -27.71
CA ILE A 30 24.23 12.47 -28.82
C ILE A 30 24.20 13.99 -29.01
N ASN A 31 24.19 14.76 -27.91
CA ASN A 31 24.33 16.20 -27.85
C ASN A 31 24.83 16.62 -26.45
N GLU A 32 25.19 17.90 -26.26
CA GLU A 32 25.82 18.39 -25.02
C GLU A 32 24.95 18.18 -23.77
N ASP A 33 23.63 18.24 -23.92
CA ASP A 33 22.64 18.09 -22.85
C ASP A 33 22.22 16.62 -22.58
N SER A 34 22.68 15.67 -23.41
CA SER A 34 22.31 14.26 -23.27
C SER A 34 23.25 13.51 -22.33
N ASN A 35 22.65 12.77 -21.39
CA ASN A 35 23.35 11.80 -20.56
C ASN A 35 23.48 10.41 -21.21
N PHE A 36 22.89 10.21 -22.40
CA PHE A 36 23.04 8.96 -23.14
C PHE A 36 24.36 8.94 -23.89
N ILE A 37 25.06 7.81 -23.79
CA ILE A 37 26.31 7.55 -24.47
C ILE A 37 26.13 6.40 -25.46
N GLU A 38 26.61 6.60 -26.69
CA GLU A 38 26.68 5.58 -27.74
C GLU A 38 28.13 5.36 -28.20
N ASN A 39 28.35 4.26 -28.93
CA ASN A 39 29.66 3.87 -29.49
C ASN A 39 30.76 3.85 -28.42
N LEU A 40 30.49 3.15 -27.32
CA LEU A 40 31.50 2.97 -26.28
C LEU A 40 32.76 2.32 -26.86
N CYS A 41 33.91 2.70 -26.33
CA CYS A 41 35.21 2.16 -26.73
C CYS A 41 36.09 2.03 -25.48
N ILE A 42 36.75 0.88 -25.33
CA ILE A 42 37.83 0.71 -24.37
C ILE A 42 39.13 1.05 -25.07
N ASP A 43 39.87 2.01 -24.52
CA ASP A 43 41.20 2.37 -24.97
C ASP A 43 42.23 1.90 -23.93
N ILE A 44 43.18 1.07 -24.35
CA ILE A 44 44.23 0.52 -23.49
C ILE A 44 45.56 1.08 -23.94
N LYS A 45 46.24 1.76 -23.02
CA LYS A 45 47.60 2.27 -23.22
C LYS A 45 48.58 1.55 -22.31
N SER A 46 49.48 0.80 -22.96
CA SER A 46 50.54 0.02 -22.31
C SER A 46 51.86 0.13 -23.09
N ASP A 47 52.97 -0.26 -22.48
CA ASP A 47 54.23 -0.38 -23.23
C ASP A 47 54.25 -1.62 -24.14
N VAL A 48 53.37 -2.60 -23.92
CA VAL A 48 53.35 -3.87 -24.67
C VAL A 48 52.70 -3.68 -26.03
N ILE A 49 51.54 -3.04 -26.06
CA ILE A 49 50.74 -2.86 -27.27
C ILE A 49 50.65 -1.43 -27.75
N GLY A 50 51.28 -0.48 -27.05
CA GLY A 50 51.06 0.94 -27.28
C GLY A 50 49.65 1.34 -26.85
N GLU A 51 49.06 2.27 -27.59
CA GLU A 51 47.67 2.73 -27.42
C GLU A 51 46.78 2.00 -28.44
N LYS A 52 45.75 1.31 -27.96
CA LYS A 52 44.86 0.51 -28.80
C LYS A 52 43.41 0.61 -28.34
N GLU A 53 42.55 0.87 -29.32
CA GLU A 53 41.11 1.01 -29.15
C GLU A 53 40.36 -0.30 -29.44
N PHE A 54 39.35 -0.57 -28.63
CA PHE A 54 38.44 -1.71 -28.72
C PHE A 54 36.99 -1.20 -28.70
N PRO A 55 36.40 -0.96 -29.89
CA PRO A 55 35.02 -0.49 -29.99
C PRO A 55 34.02 -1.53 -29.48
N LEU A 56 33.06 -1.08 -28.68
CA LEU A 56 31.97 -1.87 -28.11
C LEU A 56 30.64 -1.49 -28.77
N LYS A 57 29.81 -2.49 -29.07
CA LYS A 57 28.46 -2.28 -29.66
C LYS A 57 27.38 -2.11 -28.58
N ILE A 58 27.66 -1.24 -27.61
CA ILE A 58 26.77 -0.96 -26.47
C ILE A 58 26.58 0.55 -26.31
N GLY A 59 25.41 0.94 -25.82
CA GLY A 59 25.04 2.32 -25.52
C GLY A 59 24.01 2.35 -24.40
N GLY A 60 23.97 3.45 -23.64
CA GLY A 60 23.26 3.50 -22.37
C GLY A 60 23.63 4.73 -21.54
N TYR A 61 23.37 4.62 -20.23
CA TYR A 61 23.54 5.69 -19.25
C TYR A 61 24.51 5.26 -18.13
N ASN A 62 25.04 6.24 -17.40
CA ASN A 62 25.77 6.06 -16.14
C ASN A 62 26.92 5.04 -16.18
N PHE A 63 27.64 4.99 -17.31
CA PHE A 63 28.72 4.02 -17.50
C PHE A 63 29.89 4.22 -16.52
N LYS A 64 30.47 3.11 -16.08
CA LYS A 64 31.63 3.04 -15.19
C LYS A 64 32.58 1.93 -15.62
N LEU A 65 33.87 2.14 -15.33
CA LEU A 65 34.94 1.19 -15.58
C LEU A 65 35.46 0.65 -14.25
N PHE A 66 35.58 -0.67 -14.15
CA PHE A 66 36.20 -1.36 -13.03
C PHE A 66 37.21 -2.38 -13.53
N LEU A 67 38.35 -2.50 -12.83
CA LEU A 67 39.38 -3.50 -13.11
C LEU A 67 39.45 -4.45 -11.91
N GLY A 68 39.51 -5.75 -12.18
CA GLY A 68 39.64 -6.75 -11.12
C GLY A 68 39.93 -8.15 -11.63
N HIS A 69 40.43 -9.02 -10.76
CA HIS A 69 40.88 -10.37 -11.11
C HIS A 69 39.70 -11.36 -11.17
N PHE A 70 39.05 -11.53 -12.32
CA PHE A 70 37.91 -12.47 -12.46
C PHE A 70 38.35 -13.83 -13.06
N CYS A 71 39.17 -13.81 -14.12
CA CYS A 71 39.67 -15.01 -14.79
C CYS A 71 40.80 -15.71 -14.03
N ASN A 72 41.75 -14.94 -13.50
CA ASN A 72 42.97 -15.39 -12.82
C ASN A 72 43.58 -14.26 -11.95
N GLU A 73 44.59 -14.58 -11.14
CA GLU A 73 45.20 -13.65 -10.17
C GLU A 73 46.28 -12.73 -10.78
N TYR A 74 46.66 -12.93 -12.04
CA TYR A 74 47.83 -12.27 -12.64
C TYR A 74 47.43 -11.06 -13.46
N ILE A 75 46.30 -11.17 -14.16
CA ILE A 75 45.77 -10.15 -15.07
C ILE A 75 44.39 -9.73 -14.58
N GLU A 76 44.16 -8.43 -14.51
CA GLU A 76 42.87 -7.82 -14.23
C GLU A 76 42.00 -7.79 -15.49
N ASP A 77 40.74 -8.18 -15.34
CA ASP A 77 39.73 -8.09 -16.37
C ASP A 77 38.98 -6.76 -16.28
N ILE A 78 38.44 -6.34 -17.41
CA ILE A 78 37.76 -5.05 -17.55
C ILE A 78 36.26 -5.24 -17.44
N LEU A 79 35.66 -4.77 -16.36
CA LEU A 79 34.22 -4.68 -16.19
C LEU A 79 33.70 -3.31 -16.61
N ILE A 80 32.74 -3.31 -17.54
CA ILE A 80 31.96 -2.13 -17.91
C ILE A 80 30.55 -2.29 -17.36
N CYS A 81 30.14 -1.38 -16.48
CA CYS A 81 28.79 -1.30 -15.93
C CYS A 81 28.08 -0.05 -16.44
N GLY A 82 26.77 -0.13 -16.69
CA GLY A 82 25.91 1.00 -17.01
C GLY A 82 24.44 0.60 -16.99
N GLU A 83 23.57 1.48 -17.49
CA GLU A 83 22.12 1.30 -17.48
C GLU A 83 21.56 1.37 -18.89
N SER A 84 20.66 0.46 -19.25
CA SER A 84 19.98 0.49 -20.57
C SER A 84 19.01 1.67 -20.72
N GLY A 85 18.53 2.22 -19.60
CA GLY A 85 17.43 3.18 -19.55
C GLY A 85 16.04 2.54 -19.73
N GLY A 86 15.00 3.37 -19.77
CA GLY A 86 13.60 2.94 -19.87
C GLY A 86 12.99 2.49 -18.54
N SER A 87 11.75 1.96 -18.58
CA SER A 87 11.01 1.54 -17.38
C SER A 87 11.50 0.22 -16.75
N GLY A 88 12.34 -0.53 -17.45
CA GLY A 88 12.93 -1.79 -16.96
C GLY A 88 14.18 -1.59 -16.10
N ASN A 89 14.91 -0.49 -16.35
CA ASN A 89 16.20 -0.14 -15.74
C ASN A 89 17.15 -1.36 -15.61
N TYR A 90 17.47 -2.00 -16.74
CA TYR A 90 18.34 -3.18 -16.75
C TYR A 90 19.81 -2.77 -16.74
N ALA A 91 20.64 -3.57 -16.08
CA ALA A 91 22.08 -3.37 -16.06
C ALA A 91 22.71 -3.79 -17.39
N ILE A 92 23.51 -2.89 -17.95
CA ILE A 92 24.54 -3.24 -18.94
C ILE A 92 25.77 -3.64 -18.14
N ALA A 93 26.15 -4.91 -18.18
CA ALA A 93 27.31 -5.42 -17.46
C ALA A 93 28.08 -6.43 -18.30
N ASN A 94 29.23 -6.00 -18.82
CA ASN A 94 30.08 -6.83 -19.66
C ASN A 94 31.50 -6.88 -19.08
N ILE A 95 32.08 -8.08 -19.03
CA ILE A 95 33.44 -8.29 -18.55
C ILE A 95 34.28 -8.82 -19.69
N TYR A 96 35.46 -8.22 -19.87
CA TYR A 96 36.39 -8.54 -20.94
C TYR A 96 37.76 -8.95 -20.38
N HIS A 97 38.25 -10.09 -20.86
CA HIS A 97 39.62 -10.54 -20.62
C HIS A 97 40.51 -10.15 -21.80
N TYR A 98 41.66 -9.55 -21.53
CA TYR A 98 42.64 -9.28 -22.58
C TYR A 98 43.50 -10.51 -22.87
N GLN A 99 43.52 -10.96 -24.12
CA GLN A 99 44.35 -12.06 -24.57
C GLN A 99 44.82 -11.85 -26.01
N ASP A 100 46.13 -11.95 -26.23
CA ASP A 100 46.77 -11.92 -27.56
C ASP A 100 46.31 -10.75 -28.46
N GLY A 101 46.27 -9.54 -27.90
CA GLY A 101 45.88 -8.34 -28.63
C GLY A 101 44.38 -8.17 -28.87
N LYS A 102 43.54 -8.97 -28.22
CA LYS A 102 42.07 -8.92 -28.32
C LYS A 102 41.42 -8.86 -26.94
N LEU A 103 40.24 -8.25 -26.86
CA LEU A 103 39.35 -8.36 -25.69
C LEU A 103 38.34 -9.47 -25.96
N LEU A 104 38.38 -10.51 -25.12
CA LEU A 104 37.42 -11.61 -25.13
C LEU A 104 36.32 -11.30 -24.12
N GLU A 105 35.07 -11.22 -24.58
CA GLU A 105 33.91 -11.04 -23.69
C GLU A 105 33.67 -12.35 -22.91
N ILE A 106 33.95 -12.33 -21.61
CA ILE A 106 33.79 -13.49 -20.73
C ILE A 106 32.44 -13.51 -20.02
N PHE A 107 31.79 -12.34 -19.87
CA PHE A 107 30.46 -12.17 -19.29
C PHE A 107 29.70 -11.05 -19.98
N ASN A 108 28.39 -11.21 -20.13
CA ASN A 108 27.45 -10.25 -20.70
C ASN A 108 26.07 -10.46 -20.05
N SER A 109 25.51 -9.42 -19.43
CA SER A 109 24.26 -9.49 -18.66
C SER A 109 23.05 -9.94 -19.49
N ASP A 110 22.93 -9.49 -20.74
CA ASP A 110 21.83 -9.86 -21.63
C ASP A 110 21.93 -11.32 -22.04
N THR A 111 23.12 -11.75 -22.48
CA THR A 111 23.37 -13.15 -22.88
C THR A 111 23.20 -14.09 -21.69
N PHE A 112 23.56 -13.65 -20.49
CA PHE A 112 23.30 -14.39 -19.26
C PHE A 112 21.80 -14.56 -19.01
N SER A 113 21.04 -13.46 -19.07
CA SER A 113 19.58 -13.47 -18.89
C SER A 113 18.87 -14.37 -19.90
N ASP A 114 19.32 -14.34 -21.17
CA ASP A 114 18.77 -15.18 -22.23
C ASP A 114 19.10 -16.68 -22.05
N LYS A 115 20.26 -16.99 -21.49
CA LYS A 115 20.71 -18.37 -21.24
C LYS A 115 19.99 -19.01 -20.05
N TYR A 116 19.67 -18.24 -19.02
CA TYR A 116 19.10 -18.72 -17.76
C TYR A 116 17.64 -18.25 -17.57
N LYS A 117 16.77 -18.58 -18.53
CA LYS A 117 15.33 -18.26 -18.47
C LYS A 117 14.58 -19.08 -17.42
N TYR A 118 13.49 -18.50 -16.93
CA TYR A 118 12.61 -19.10 -15.95
C TYR A 118 11.21 -19.34 -16.49
N LYS A 119 10.67 -20.51 -16.18
CA LYS A 119 9.23 -20.76 -16.23
C LYS A 119 8.68 -20.47 -14.84
N CYS A 120 7.67 -19.62 -14.76
CA CYS A 120 7.11 -19.18 -13.49
C CYS A 120 5.60 -19.39 -13.46
N ARG A 121 5.03 -19.62 -12.29
CA ARG A 121 3.58 -19.66 -12.09
C ARG A 121 3.20 -19.32 -10.65
N TYR A 122 2.01 -18.78 -10.46
CA TYR A 122 1.40 -18.68 -9.13
C TYR A 122 0.96 -20.07 -8.64
N LEU A 123 1.10 -20.30 -7.33
CA LEU A 123 0.61 -21.47 -6.61
C LEU A 123 -0.36 -21.02 -5.53
N LYS A 124 -1.13 -21.95 -4.96
CA LYS A 124 -1.99 -21.66 -3.80
C LYS A 124 -1.17 -21.19 -2.59
N ASP A 125 -1.86 -20.58 -1.63
CA ASP A 125 -1.30 -20.13 -0.35
C ASP A 125 -0.19 -19.09 -0.52
N CYS A 126 -0.41 -18.09 -1.39
CA CYS A 126 0.52 -16.99 -1.64
C CYS A 126 1.93 -17.44 -2.03
N LYS A 127 2.06 -18.49 -2.83
CA LYS A 127 3.37 -19.01 -3.27
C LYS A 127 3.57 -18.84 -4.76
N ILE A 128 4.81 -18.77 -5.18
CA ILE A 128 5.18 -18.85 -6.60
C ILE A 128 6.19 -19.95 -6.84
N GLU A 129 6.13 -20.55 -8.02
CA GLU A 129 7.11 -21.51 -8.50
C GLU A 129 7.98 -20.86 -9.58
N LEU A 130 9.29 -21.04 -9.48
CA LEU A 130 10.28 -20.57 -10.47
C LEU A 130 11.16 -21.76 -10.89
N ILE A 131 11.21 -22.07 -12.18
CA ILE A 131 11.99 -23.20 -12.72
C ILE A 131 13.00 -22.69 -13.75
N CYS A 132 14.29 -22.90 -13.47
CA CYS A 132 15.37 -22.68 -14.44
C CYS A 132 15.81 -24.03 -15.02
N ASP A 133 15.36 -24.34 -16.25
CA ASP A 133 15.71 -25.60 -16.93
C ASP A 133 17.23 -25.71 -17.15
N LYS A 134 17.93 -24.59 -17.40
CA LYS A 134 19.37 -24.61 -17.69
C LYS A 134 20.20 -25.03 -16.47
N LEU A 135 19.77 -24.64 -15.27
CA LEU A 135 20.41 -25.00 -14.01
C LEU A 135 19.80 -26.25 -13.36
N GLN A 136 18.70 -26.77 -13.90
CA GLN A 136 17.91 -27.85 -13.30
C GLN A 136 17.51 -27.53 -11.86
N LYS A 137 17.13 -26.27 -11.61
CA LYS A 137 16.70 -25.78 -10.29
C LYS A 137 15.23 -25.37 -10.31
N LYS A 138 14.56 -25.66 -9.20
CA LYS A 138 13.20 -25.26 -8.90
C LYS A 138 13.18 -24.55 -7.55
N TYR A 139 12.49 -23.42 -7.50
CA TYR A 139 12.25 -22.63 -6.31
C TYR A 139 10.75 -22.55 -6.04
N ILE A 140 10.39 -22.57 -4.76
CA ILE A 140 9.06 -22.19 -4.28
C ILE A 140 9.30 -21.12 -3.22
N ILE A 141 8.81 -19.91 -3.48
CA ILE A 141 8.94 -18.80 -2.52
C ILE A 141 7.55 -18.32 -2.11
N ASP A 142 7.43 -17.95 -0.84
CA ASP A 142 6.22 -17.38 -0.24
C ASP A 142 6.25 -15.87 -0.46
N ILE A 143 5.23 -15.35 -1.14
CA ILE A 143 5.07 -13.93 -1.42
C ILE A 143 4.00 -13.30 -0.52
N GLY A 144 3.57 -13.98 0.55
CA GLY A 144 2.55 -13.51 1.48
C GLY A 144 2.93 -12.24 2.26
N THR A 145 4.21 -11.86 2.26
CA THR A 145 4.73 -10.66 2.91
C THR A 145 4.62 -9.39 2.03
N ILE A 146 4.25 -9.51 0.75
CA ILE A 146 4.06 -8.34 -0.13
C ILE A 146 2.73 -7.63 0.16
N ASP A 147 2.53 -6.45 -0.42
CA ASP A 147 1.31 -5.64 -0.21
C ASP A 147 0.01 -6.45 -0.42
N LYS A 148 -0.89 -6.38 0.56
CA LYS A 148 -2.14 -7.16 0.56
C LYS A 148 -3.09 -6.74 -0.57
N ASN A 149 -3.18 -5.45 -0.90
CA ASN A 149 -4.03 -5.00 -2.01
C ASN A 149 -3.53 -5.53 -3.35
N TYR A 150 -2.22 -5.74 -3.47
CA TYR A 150 -1.63 -6.40 -4.61
C TYR A 150 -1.87 -7.91 -4.62
N LEU A 151 -1.76 -8.59 -3.47
CA LEU A 151 -2.12 -10.02 -3.36
C LEU A 151 -3.58 -10.28 -3.71
N GLU A 152 -4.50 -9.38 -3.38
CA GLU A 152 -5.92 -9.45 -3.75
C GLU A 152 -6.17 -9.36 -5.26
N GLN A 153 -5.19 -8.92 -6.07
CA GLN A 153 -5.27 -8.98 -7.53
C GLN A 153 -4.85 -10.35 -8.08
N ILE A 154 -4.09 -11.13 -7.29
CA ILE A 154 -3.59 -12.46 -7.66
C ILE A 154 -4.50 -13.54 -7.10
N TYR A 155 -4.98 -13.37 -5.86
CA TYR A 155 -5.74 -14.36 -5.10
C TYR A 155 -7.11 -13.84 -4.69
N SER A 156 -8.13 -14.68 -4.80
CA SER A 156 -9.43 -14.47 -4.17
C SER A 156 -9.36 -14.66 -2.66
N ILE A 157 -10.43 -14.25 -1.97
CA ILE A 157 -10.57 -14.42 -0.52
C ILE A 157 -10.55 -15.88 -0.05
N ASP A 158 -10.89 -16.84 -0.92
CA ASP A 158 -10.79 -18.28 -0.67
C ASP A 158 -9.45 -18.89 -1.12
N GLY A 159 -8.46 -18.05 -1.47
CA GLY A 159 -7.09 -18.45 -1.79
C GLY A 159 -6.90 -19.05 -3.19
N LYS A 160 -7.87 -18.87 -4.11
CA LYS A 160 -7.74 -19.29 -5.51
C LYS A 160 -7.05 -18.20 -6.32
N ILE A 161 -6.25 -18.60 -7.29
CA ILE A 161 -5.62 -17.67 -8.24
C ILE A 161 -6.72 -17.11 -9.16
N ILE A 162 -6.82 -15.79 -9.25
CA ILE A 162 -7.83 -15.07 -10.06
C ILE A 162 -7.22 -14.25 -11.20
N THR A 163 -5.89 -14.21 -11.30
CA THR A 163 -5.18 -13.59 -12.44
C THR A 163 -4.94 -14.60 -13.56
N ASP A 164 -4.97 -14.11 -14.80
CA ASP A 164 -4.63 -14.89 -16.01
C ASP A 164 -3.16 -14.74 -16.44
N SER A 165 -2.40 -13.87 -15.75
CA SER A 165 -0.99 -13.62 -16.04
C SER A 165 -0.08 -14.36 -15.07
N ASP A 166 0.89 -15.11 -15.57
CA ASP A 166 1.97 -15.69 -14.76
C ASP A 166 3.05 -14.65 -14.44
N PRO A 167 3.79 -14.81 -13.33
CA PRO A 167 4.95 -13.98 -13.06
C PRO A 167 6.08 -14.27 -14.08
N SER A 168 7.11 -13.43 -14.09
CA SER A 168 8.29 -13.62 -14.94
C SER A 168 9.56 -13.19 -14.23
N VAL A 169 10.73 -13.62 -14.72
CA VAL A 169 12.02 -13.14 -14.23
C VAL A 169 12.59 -12.15 -15.23
N SER A 170 13.02 -10.98 -14.75
CA SER A 170 13.54 -9.90 -15.57
C SER A 170 14.93 -10.21 -16.13
N TYR A 171 15.44 -9.33 -17.01
CA TYR A 171 16.88 -9.26 -17.28
C TYR A 171 17.62 -8.80 -16.02
N VAL A 172 18.94 -9.00 -15.97
CA VAL A 172 19.78 -8.56 -14.84
C VAL A 172 19.58 -7.06 -14.62
N THR A 173 19.23 -6.68 -13.40
CA THR A 173 19.02 -5.28 -13.01
C THR A 173 20.27 -4.68 -12.39
N ASP A 174 21.02 -5.49 -11.65
CA ASP A 174 22.19 -5.04 -10.90
C ASP A 174 23.24 -6.15 -10.84
N ILE A 175 24.51 -5.72 -10.76
CA ILE A 175 25.63 -6.62 -10.51
C ILE A 175 26.58 -6.03 -9.47
N TYR A 176 27.18 -6.91 -8.68
CA TYR A 176 28.21 -6.56 -7.70
C TYR A 176 29.42 -7.48 -7.85
N PRO A 177 30.61 -6.92 -8.13
CA PRO A 177 31.86 -7.66 -7.98
C PRO A 177 32.11 -7.98 -6.51
N ILE A 178 32.32 -9.25 -6.18
CA ILE A 178 32.64 -9.72 -4.82
C ILE A 178 33.95 -10.51 -4.84
N ILE A 179 34.77 -10.43 -3.81
CA ILE A 179 36.05 -11.15 -3.73
C ILE A 179 35.83 -12.47 -2.98
N ASP A 180 36.26 -13.60 -3.56
CA ASP A 180 36.44 -14.84 -2.82
C ASP A 180 37.81 -14.80 -2.12
N LEU A 181 37.80 -14.81 -0.79
CA LEU A 181 39.02 -14.71 0.02
C LEU A 181 39.92 -15.95 -0.02
N ASN A 182 39.41 -17.11 -0.46
CA ASN A 182 40.19 -18.34 -0.58
C ASN A 182 41.02 -18.37 -1.86
N THR A 183 40.43 -17.91 -2.96
CA THR A 183 41.09 -17.89 -4.28
C THR A 183 41.60 -16.51 -4.66
N ASN A 184 41.30 -15.48 -3.87
CA ASN A 184 41.56 -14.06 -4.14
C ASN A 184 41.00 -13.52 -5.48
N LEU A 185 40.23 -14.34 -6.20
CA LEU A 185 39.52 -13.99 -7.42
C LEU A 185 38.17 -13.36 -7.13
N MET A 186 37.76 -12.50 -8.04
CA MET A 186 36.46 -11.86 -8.04
C MET A 186 35.39 -12.74 -8.70
N ARG A 187 34.19 -12.64 -8.18
CA ARG A 187 32.96 -13.23 -8.69
C ARG A 187 31.96 -12.12 -8.96
N VAL A 188 30.92 -12.45 -9.72
CA VAL A 188 29.80 -11.54 -9.98
C VAL A 188 28.58 -12.05 -9.23
N GLU A 189 28.03 -11.22 -8.36
CA GLU A 189 26.70 -11.39 -7.81
C GLU A 189 25.71 -10.61 -8.69
N ALA A 190 24.80 -11.32 -9.35
CA ALA A 190 23.85 -10.76 -10.30
C ALA A 190 22.41 -10.87 -9.77
N TYR A 191 21.67 -9.76 -9.84
CA TYR A 191 20.29 -9.63 -9.39
C TYR A 191 19.32 -9.60 -10.58
N GLN A 192 18.25 -10.39 -10.50
CA GLN A 192 17.12 -10.33 -11.42
C GLN A 192 15.82 -10.24 -10.62
N ARG A 193 14.89 -9.39 -11.04
CA ARG A 193 13.60 -9.23 -10.38
C ARG A 193 12.65 -10.35 -10.79
N VAL A 194 11.87 -10.84 -9.85
CA VAL A 194 10.65 -11.60 -10.13
C VAL A 194 9.51 -10.59 -10.26
N ILE A 195 9.02 -10.43 -11.48
CA ILE A 195 7.96 -9.50 -11.87
C ILE A 195 6.61 -10.19 -11.76
N GLY A 196 5.65 -9.55 -11.11
CA GLY A 196 4.27 -10.04 -11.03
C GLY A 196 3.39 -9.60 -12.21
N ILE A 197 2.16 -9.15 -11.95
CA ILE A 197 1.13 -8.83 -12.97
C ILE A 197 1.59 -7.70 -13.89
N VAL A 198 2.30 -6.70 -13.35
CA VAL A 198 2.85 -5.56 -14.12
C VAL A 198 4.34 -5.40 -13.85
N ASN A 199 5.07 -4.85 -14.81
CA ASN A 199 6.54 -4.69 -14.77
C ASN A 199 7.07 -3.90 -13.54
N ALA A 200 6.23 -3.04 -12.97
CA ALA A 200 6.56 -2.26 -11.77
C ALA A 200 6.44 -3.07 -10.47
N SER A 201 5.77 -4.24 -10.50
CA SER A 201 5.51 -5.06 -9.32
C SER A 201 6.60 -6.12 -9.16
N THR A 202 7.68 -5.77 -8.47
CA THR A 202 8.66 -6.75 -8.01
C THR A 202 8.07 -7.52 -6.82
N ILE A 203 8.02 -8.85 -6.91
CA ILE A 203 7.45 -9.73 -5.88
C ILE A 203 8.50 -10.67 -5.26
N GLY A 204 9.74 -10.55 -5.71
CA GLY A 204 10.88 -11.33 -5.25
C GLY A 204 12.08 -11.10 -6.15
N GLU A 205 13.18 -11.78 -5.86
CA GLU A 205 14.45 -11.66 -6.57
C GLU A 205 15.12 -13.02 -6.77
N ILE A 206 15.85 -13.13 -7.88
CA ILE A 206 16.80 -14.19 -8.15
C ILE A 206 18.20 -13.59 -8.02
N ILE A 207 19.01 -14.18 -7.14
CA ILE A 207 20.39 -13.77 -6.89
C ILE A 207 21.29 -14.91 -7.35
N SER A 208 22.19 -14.64 -8.29
CA SER A 208 23.13 -15.65 -8.82
C SER A 208 24.57 -15.23 -8.54
N ILE A 209 25.36 -16.14 -7.95
CA ILE A 209 26.82 -15.97 -7.81
C ILE A 209 27.50 -16.69 -8.98
N ILE A 210 28.34 -15.95 -9.70
CA ILE A 210 28.94 -16.35 -10.96
C ILE A 210 30.46 -16.32 -10.81
N SER A 211 31.10 -17.48 -10.98
CA SER A 211 32.55 -17.56 -11.18
C SER A 211 32.89 -17.38 -12.66
N LEU A 212 34.00 -16.69 -12.91
CA LEU A 212 34.58 -16.43 -14.23
C LEU A 212 35.99 -17.02 -14.37
N GLU A 213 36.38 -17.88 -13.44
CA GLU A 213 37.65 -18.61 -13.43
C GLU A 213 37.92 -19.28 -14.78
N GLU A 214 39.18 -19.26 -15.19
CA GLU A 214 39.61 -19.78 -16.50
C GLU A 214 38.85 -19.12 -17.68
N CYS A 215 38.34 -17.91 -17.47
CA CYS A 215 37.54 -17.16 -18.43
C CYS A 215 36.26 -17.89 -18.87
N ARG A 216 35.63 -18.63 -17.94
CA ARG A 216 34.38 -19.36 -18.16
C ARG A 216 33.28 -18.88 -17.22
N THR A 217 32.17 -18.41 -17.79
CA THR A 217 30.96 -18.10 -17.01
C THR A 217 30.33 -19.38 -16.44
N LYS A 218 30.34 -19.52 -15.11
CA LYS A 218 29.68 -20.60 -14.37
C LYS A 218 28.91 -20.05 -13.17
N VAL A 219 27.60 -20.32 -13.13
CA VAL A 219 26.77 -20.07 -11.93
C VAL A 219 27.15 -21.11 -10.88
N ILE A 220 27.69 -20.67 -9.75
CA ILE A 220 28.10 -21.55 -8.65
C ILE A 220 27.03 -21.63 -7.57
N GLU A 221 26.32 -20.53 -7.30
CA GLU A 221 25.24 -20.47 -6.34
C GLU A 221 24.07 -19.66 -6.90
N GLN A 222 22.86 -19.98 -6.43
CA GLN A 222 21.67 -19.24 -6.82
C GLN A 222 20.58 -19.36 -5.76
N PHE A 223 20.04 -18.21 -5.40
CA PHE A 223 18.98 -18.05 -4.41
C PHE A 223 17.76 -17.41 -5.06
N ALA A 224 16.58 -17.75 -4.54
CA ALA A 224 15.35 -17.02 -4.80
C ALA A 224 14.89 -16.47 -3.44
N ALA A 225 14.64 -15.17 -3.37
CA ALA A 225 14.33 -14.47 -2.13
C ALA A 225 13.13 -13.54 -2.31
N THR A 226 12.54 -13.14 -1.19
CA THR A 226 11.52 -12.10 -1.10
C THR A 226 11.93 -11.11 -0.03
N ASP A 227 11.44 -9.88 -0.13
CA ASP A 227 11.65 -8.88 0.91
C ASP A 227 11.05 -9.36 2.24
N GLY A 228 11.80 -9.11 3.32
CA GLY A 228 11.30 -9.26 4.67
C GLY A 228 10.29 -8.16 4.99
N GLU A 229 9.25 -8.49 5.76
CA GLU A 229 8.35 -7.50 6.31
C GLU A 229 8.88 -6.95 7.64
N ASN A 230 8.54 -5.69 7.94
CA ASN A 230 8.79 -5.16 9.28
C ASN A 230 7.94 -5.92 10.31
N ILE A 231 8.62 -6.51 11.29
CA ILE A 231 8.05 -7.27 12.44
C ILE A 231 7.04 -6.44 13.26
N SER A 232 6.96 -5.12 13.04
CA SER A 232 6.06 -4.22 13.74
C SER A 232 4.56 -4.41 13.46
N GLU A 233 4.14 -5.16 12.42
CA GLU A 233 2.72 -5.21 12.04
C GLU A 233 2.02 -6.57 12.07
N LEU A 234 2.73 -7.70 11.93
CA LEU A 234 2.08 -9.03 11.75
C LEU A 234 2.37 -10.04 12.87
N SER A 235 3.64 -10.24 13.26
CA SER A 235 4.00 -11.20 14.32
C SER A 235 3.62 -10.70 15.71
N ARG A 236 3.90 -9.42 16.02
CA ARG A 236 3.44 -8.78 17.26
C ARG A 236 1.92 -8.74 17.35
N GLY A 237 1.21 -8.64 16.21
CA GLY A 237 -0.25 -8.60 16.18
C GLY A 237 -0.92 -9.93 16.52
N ASN A 238 -0.30 -11.07 16.19
CA ASN A 238 -0.84 -12.39 16.54
C ASN A 238 -0.56 -12.73 18.00
N ASP A 239 0.69 -12.54 18.46
CA ASP A 239 1.05 -12.74 19.87
C ASP A 239 0.27 -11.79 20.79
N LEU A 240 0.11 -10.52 20.40
CA LEU A 240 -0.68 -9.54 21.15
C LEU A 240 -2.16 -9.93 21.22
N ARG A 241 -2.71 -10.47 20.12
CA ARG A 241 -4.09 -10.94 20.09
C ARG A 241 -4.28 -12.12 21.02
N ASP A 242 -3.39 -13.10 20.99
CA ASP A 242 -3.45 -14.27 21.87
C ASP A 242 -3.24 -13.89 23.34
N ASP A 243 -2.34 -12.94 23.61
CA ASP A 243 -2.14 -12.33 24.93
C ASP A 243 -3.37 -11.58 25.43
N ILE A 244 -4.12 -10.92 24.55
CA ILE A 244 -5.38 -10.27 24.91
C ILE A 244 -6.47 -11.31 25.17
N ILE A 245 -6.62 -12.29 24.28
CA ILE A 245 -7.62 -13.36 24.41
C ILE A 245 -7.42 -14.11 25.73
N SER A 246 -6.18 -14.42 26.11
CA SER A 246 -5.88 -15.09 27.39
C SER A 246 -6.24 -14.27 28.64
N LYS A 247 -6.53 -12.98 28.50
CA LYS A 247 -6.98 -12.08 29.59
C LYS A 247 -8.49 -11.85 29.59
N LEU A 248 -9.20 -12.38 28.61
CA LEU A 248 -10.66 -12.31 28.51
C LEU A 248 -11.30 -13.57 29.12
N PRO A 249 -12.62 -13.56 29.39
CA PRO A 249 -13.32 -14.75 29.84
C PRO A 249 -13.17 -15.92 28.85
N ASP A 250 -13.27 -17.14 29.36
CA ASP A 250 -13.40 -18.32 28.51
C ASP A 250 -14.72 -18.25 27.70
N ASP A 251 -14.77 -18.93 26.56
CA ASP A 251 -15.94 -19.01 25.65
C ASP A 251 -16.40 -17.68 25.04
N ILE A 252 -15.46 -16.76 24.77
CA ILE A 252 -15.76 -15.53 24.03
C ILE A 252 -15.86 -15.76 22.52
N THR A 253 -16.64 -14.90 21.85
CA THR A 253 -16.59 -14.76 20.39
C THR A 253 -16.09 -13.36 20.03
N LEU A 254 -14.90 -13.24 19.43
CA LEU A 254 -14.36 -11.95 19.02
C LEU A 254 -15.24 -11.28 17.96
N ILE A 255 -15.45 -9.96 18.13
CA ILE A 255 -16.04 -9.10 17.11
C ILE A 255 -14.88 -8.53 16.29
N ASN A 256 -14.85 -8.85 15.00
CA ASN A 256 -13.76 -8.42 14.13
C ASN A 256 -13.76 -6.89 13.95
N LEU A 257 -12.79 -6.20 14.56
CA LEU A 257 -12.61 -4.75 14.43
C LEU A 257 -11.89 -4.30 13.16
N ASN A 258 -11.41 -5.22 12.31
CA ASN A 258 -10.77 -4.85 11.03
C ASN A 258 -11.72 -4.08 10.11
N LYS A 259 -13.04 -4.30 10.24
CA LYS A 259 -14.08 -3.54 9.51
C LYS A 259 -14.12 -2.04 9.88
N PHE A 260 -13.37 -1.61 10.89
CA PHE A 260 -13.25 -0.23 11.35
C PHE A 260 -11.82 0.31 11.26
N GLY A 261 -10.98 -0.28 10.40
CA GLY A 261 -9.58 0.12 10.25
C GLY A 261 -8.61 -0.57 11.22
N GLY A 262 -9.09 -1.54 12.01
CA GLY A 262 -8.24 -2.38 12.87
C GLY A 262 -7.37 -3.39 12.12
N ARG A 263 -6.46 -4.03 12.86
CA ARG A 263 -5.62 -5.16 12.40
C ARG A 263 -5.73 -6.32 13.40
N ASN A 264 -5.79 -7.54 12.89
CA ASN A 264 -5.96 -8.78 13.69
C ASN A 264 -7.15 -8.76 14.68
N GLY A 265 -8.22 -8.03 14.37
CA GLY A 265 -9.41 -7.89 15.20
C GLY A 265 -9.26 -6.86 16.33
N LEU A 266 -8.16 -6.10 16.35
CA LEU A 266 -7.83 -5.10 17.35
C LEU A 266 -7.71 -3.71 16.70
N ILE A 267 -7.90 -2.64 17.48
CA ILE A 267 -7.58 -1.27 17.06
C ILE A 267 -6.56 -0.70 18.05
N LYS A 268 -5.51 -0.06 17.54
CA LYS A 268 -4.58 0.72 18.36
C LYS A 268 -4.86 2.20 18.14
N ALA A 269 -5.04 2.95 19.22
CA ALA A 269 -5.27 4.39 19.18
C ALA A 269 -4.97 5.03 20.53
N ASP A 270 -4.44 6.26 20.52
CA ASP A 270 -4.25 7.10 21.73
C ASP A 270 -5.60 7.72 22.14
N ILE A 271 -6.37 6.98 22.96
CA ILE A 271 -7.76 7.36 23.31
C ILE A 271 -7.83 8.22 24.57
N ASP A 272 -6.78 8.29 25.39
CA ASP A 272 -6.70 9.22 26.52
C ASP A 272 -5.86 10.48 26.25
N GLY A 273 -5.09 10.50 25.16
CA GLY A 273 -4.28 11.64 24.71
C GLY A 273 -2.93 11.75 25.44
N ASP A 274 -2.43 10.65 26.03
CA ASP A 274 -1.13 10.61 26.71
C ASP A 274 0.06 10.35 25.78
N GLY A 275 -0.22 10.10 24.49
CA GLY A 275 0.78 9.81 23.46
C GLY A 275 1.15 8.33 23.34
N ASN A 276 0.60 7.45 24.19
CA ASN A 276 0.72 6.02 24.08
C ASN A 276 -0.60 5.43 23.61
N GLU A 277 -0.55 4.48 22.68
CA GLU A 277 -1.76 3.87 22.14
C GLU A 277 -2.35 2.82 23.10
N GLU A 278 -3.66 2.89 23.31
CA GLU A 278 -4.45 1.79 23.87
C GLU A 278 -4.77 0.78 22.77
N ILE A 279 -4.99 -0.45 23.19
CA ILE A 279 -5.42 -1.54 22.32
C ILE A 279 -6.87 -1.86 22.64
N LEU A 280 -7.75 -1.60 21.69
CA LEU A 280 -9.18 -1.92 21.76
C LEU A 280 -9.45 -3.31 21.19
N CYS A 281 -10.23 -4.09 21.92
CA CYS A 281 -10.72 -5.41 21.53
C CYS A 281 -12.21 -5.51 21.80
N ALA A 282 -12.99 -6.04 20.86
CA ALA A 282 -14.41 -6.28 21.05
C ALA A 282 -14.73 -7.77 21.00
N TYR A 283 -15.67 -8.21 21.84
CA TYR A 283 -16.05 -9.61 21.94
C TYR A 283 -17.47 -9.78 22.48
N LYS A 284 -18.03 -10.97 22.31
CA LYS A 284 -19.28 -11.41 22.92
C LYS A 284 -18.97 -12.41 24.01
N TYR A 285 -19.65 -12.27 25.14
CA TYR A 285 -19.61 -13.20 26.26
C TYR A 285 -21.01 -13.32 26.85
N LYS A 286 -21.54 -14.54 26.94
CA LYS A 286 -22.89 -14.81 27.46
C LYS A 286 -23.99 -13.92 26.86
N ASP A 287 -24.00 -13.84 25.52
CA ASP A 287 -24.93 -13.02 24.72
C ASP A 287 -24.86 -11.50 24.94
N VAL A 288 -23.80 -11.02 25.59
CA VAL A 288 -23.52 -9.58 25.77
C VAL A 288 -22.24 -9.23 25.02
N GLN A 289 -22.26 -8.14 24.26
CA GLN A 289 -21.09 -7.58 23.58
C GLN A 289 -20.37 -6.57 24.46
N TYR A 290 -19.06 -6.62 24.38
CA TYR A 290 -18.13 -5.79 25.13
C TYR A 290 -17.15 -5.12 24.19
N LEU A 291 -16.75 -3.90 24.55
CA LEU A 291 -15.54 -3.24 24.07
C LEU A 291 -14.59 -3.12 25.26
N SER A 292 -13.36 -3.61 25.13
CA SER A 292 -12.34 -3.58 26.17
C SER A 292 -11.12 -2.81 25.71
N ALA A 293 -10.46 -2.14 26.65
CA ALA A 293 -9.20 -1.45 26.46
C ALA A 293 -8.06 -2.15 27.21
N PHE A 294 -6.90 -2.18 26.56
CA PHE A 294 -5.65 -2.73 27.10
C PHE A 294 -4.51 -1.75 26.84
N ARG A 295 -3.41 -1.87 27.59
CA ARG A 295 -2.16 -1.14 27.33
C ARG A 295 -0.95 -2.04 27.51
N GLU A 296 0.05 -1.90 26.64
CA GLU A 296 1.33 -2.59 26.77
C GLU A 296 2.21 -1.80 27.76
N ILE A 297 2.59 -2.41 28.89
CA ILE A 297 3.48 -1.82 29.89
C ILE A 297 4.63 -2.81 30.14
N ASP A 298 5.86 -2.37 29.90
CA ASP A 298 7.09 -3.17 30.05
C ASP A 298 7.04 -4.51 29.26
N GLY A 299 6.45 -4.49 28.07
CA GLY A 299 6.29 -5.67 27.21
C GLY A 299 5.16 -6.63 27.63
N ALA A 300 4.39 -6.29 28.68
CA ALA A 300 3.22 -7.07 29.10
C ALA A 300 1.92 -6.30 28.81
N VAL A 301 0.95 -6.98 28.20
CA VAL A 301 -0.39 -6.43 27.98
C VAL A 301 -1.16 -6.39 29.30
N LYS A 302 -1.69 -5.23 29.69
CA LYS A 302 -2.54 -5.08 30.88
C LYS A 302 -3.96 -4.71 30.46
N PHE A 303 -4.94 -5.41 31.02
CA PHE A 303 -6.35 -5.04 30.93
C PHE A 303 -6.57 -3.74 31.71
N LEU A 304 -7.28 -2.79 31.10
CA LEU A 304 -7.62 -1.52 31.73
C LEU A 304 -9.08 -1.51 32.16
N ASP A 305 -10.00 -1.63 31.20
CA ASP A 305 -11.44 -1.57 31.45
C ASP A 305 -12.25 -2.21 30.31
N ASN A 306 -13.53 -2.46 30.57
CA ASN A 306 -14.48 -2.86 29.54
C ASN A 306 -15.83 -2.16 29.71
N ILE A 307 -16.59 -2.12 28.61
CA ILE A 307 -17.94 -1.59 28.61
C ILE A 307 -18.85 -2.46 27.76
N ASP A 308 -20.05 -2.73 28.26
CA ASP A 308 -21.07 -3.48 27.55
C ASP A 308 -21.98 -2.58 26.71
N GLY A 309 -22.56 -3.19 25.68
CA GLY A 309 -23.49 -2.55 24.76
C GLY A 309 -24.84 -3.26 24.69
N THR A 310 -25.84 -2.60 24.10
CA THR A 310 -27.14 -3.22 23.78
C THR A 310 -27.20 -3.81 22.40
N GLY A 311 -27.86 -4.95 22.21
CA GLY A 311 -27.97 -5.60 20.90
C GLY A 311 -27.08 -6.81 20.79
N TYR A 312 -26.44 -7.03 19.64
CA TYR A 312 -25.74 -8.28 19.35
C TYR A 312 -24.44 -8.13 18.54
N ASP A 313 -24.01 -6.92 18.18
CA ASP A 313 -22.75 -6.67 17.45
C ASP A 313 -22.38 -5.18 17.55
N ILE A 314 -21.24 -4.79 16.99
CA ILE A 314 -20.87 -3.39 16.75
C ILE A 314 -21.02 -3.10 15.25
N SER A 315 -21.82 -2.10 14.89
CA SER A 315 -21.99 -1.64 13.49
C SER A 315 -20.99 -0.55 13.10
N ASP A 316 -20.53 0.24 14.06
CA ASP A 316 -19.69 1.40 13.86
C ASP A 316 -18.73 1.56 15.05
N LEU A 317 -17.46 1.84 14.78
CA LEU A 317 -16.47 2.22 15.78
C LEU A 317 -15.60 3.33 15.19
N ILE A 318 -15.75 4.55 15.70
CA ILE A 318 -15.04 5.73 15.20
C ILE A 318 -14.30 6.37 16.36
N ILE A 319 -13.00 6.58 16.21
CA ILE A 319 -12.15 7.27 17.18
C ILE A 319 -11.76 8.60 16.57
N ASP A 320 -12.23 9.70 17.15
CA ASP A 320 -12.03 11.03 16.59
C ASP A 320 -12.22 12.13 17.64
N LYS A 321 -11.72 13.32 17.34
CA LYS A 321 -11.84 14.50 18.20
C LYS A 321 -13.21 15.18 18.05
N ILE A 322 -14.22 14.61 18.70
CA ILE A 322 -15.58 15.18 18.75
C ILE A 322 -15.62 16.45 19.62
N LYS A 323 -14.89 16.44 20.74
CA LYS A 323 -14.84 17.55 21.70
C LYS A 323 -13.61 18.44 21.51
N GLN A 324 -13.75 19.72 21.83
CA GLN A 324 -12.65 20.69 21.77
C GLN A 324 -11.49 20.34 22.71
N LYS A 325 -11.80 19.89 23.94
CA LYS A 325 -10.83 19.59 25.00
C LYS A 325 -10.97 18.13 25.46
N GLY A 326 -9.83 17.50 25.74
CA GLY A 326 -9.71 16.07 26.07
C GLY A 326 -9.03 15.30 24.95
N GLY A 327 -8.76 14.01 25.22
CA GLY A 327 -8.35 13.03 24.20
C GLY A 327 -9.45 12.77 23.17
N GLU A 328 -9.21 11.80 22.31
CA GLU A 328 -10.20 11.38 21.32
C GLU A 328 -11.45 10.80 21.99
N SER A 329 -12.59 10.95 21.33
CA SER A 329 -13.83 10.30 21.74
C SER A 329 -14.07 9.06 20.89
N ILE A 330 -14.64 8.03 21.50
CA ILE A 330 -14.94 6.76 20.85
C ILE A 330 -16.45 6.71 20.62
N ILE A 331 -16.86 6.70 19.35
CA ILE A 331 -18.24 6.46 18.95
C ILE A 331 -18.43 4.96 18.76
N VAL A 332 -19.43 4.41 19.42
CA VAL A 332 -19.81 3.00 19.26
C VAL A 332 -21.26 2.91 18.78
N GLY A 333 -21.46 2.24 17.66
CA GLY A 333 -22.76 1.81 17.17
C GLY A 333 -23.06 0.40 17.64
N TRP A 334 -23.91 0.25 18.64
CA TRP A 334 -24.32 -1.07 19.10
C TRP A 334 -25.48 -1.60 18.25
N ARG A 335 -25.22 -2.63 17.44
CA ARG A 335 -26.17 -3.16 16.46
C ARG A 335 -27.33 -3.87 17.15
N ILE A 336 -28.55 -3.36 16.95
CA ILE A 336 -29.81 -3.90 17.51
C ILE A 336 -30.74 -4.50 16.44
N GLY A 337 -30.42 -4.35 15.16
CA GLY A 337 -31.18 -4.93 14.06
C GLY A 337 -30.36 -5.02 12.77
N GLY A 338 -31.00 -5.39 11.65
CA GLY A 338 -30.32 -5.40 10.35
C GLY A 338 -29.94 -4.01 9.84
N ILE A 339 -30.69 -2.98 10.25
CA ILE A 339 -30.56 -1.59 9.78
C ILE A 339 -30.43 -0.61 10.97
N TRP A 340 -30.48 -1.09 12.21
CA TRP A 340 -30.60 -0.24 13.39
C TRP A 340 -29.47 -0.48 14.39
N SER A 341 -28.93 0.62 14.90
CA SER A 341 -27.91 0.66 15.94
C SER A 341 -28.23 1.72 16.98
N VAL A 342 -27.83 1.46 18.23
CA VAL A 342 -27.87 2.41 19.34
C VAL A 342 -26.54 3.12 19.45
N LEU A 343 -26.56 4.44 19.52
CA LEU A 343 -25.36 5.27 19.67
C LEU A 343 -24.90 5.35 21.13
N ASP A 344 -23.62 5.07 21.37
CA ASP A 344 -22.87 5.52 22.54
C ASP A 344 -21.69 6.39 22.10
N ILE A 345 -21.34 7.37 22.93
CA ILE A 345 -20.10 8.16 22.80
C ILE A 345 -19.36 8.04 24.12
N LEU A 346 -18.11 7.61 24.05
CA LEU A 346 -17.27 7.30 25.20
C LEU A 346 -16.03 8.22 25.18
N ASP A 347 -15.57 8.55 26.38
CA ASP A 347 -14.19 8.98 26.63
C ASP A 347 -13.43 7.86 27.32
N PHE A 348 -12.10 7.92 27.24
CA PHE A 348 -11.23 7.07 28.03
C PHE A 348 -10.30 7.94 28.88
N ARG A 349 -10.34 7.78 30.21
CA ARG A 349 -9.49 8.54 31.16
C ARG A 349 -9.22 7.71 32.39
N GLU A 350 -8.01 7.86 32.96
CA GLU A 350 -7.59 7.15 34.17
C GLU A 350 -7.79 5.63 34.04
N GLY A 351 -7.57 5.10 32.84
CA GLY A 351 -7.73 3.68 32.52
C GLY A 351 -9.18 3.18 32.48
N LYS A 352 -10.18 4.06 32.36
CA LYS A 352 -11.60 3.69 32.35
C LYS A 352 -12.40 4.30 31.22
N PHE A 353 -13.39 3.56 30.73
CA PHE A 353 -14.42 4.10 29.84
C PHE A 353 -15.40 4.98 30.61
N ILE A 354 -15.68 6.15 30.08
CA ILE A 354 -16.63 7.12 30.63
C ILE A 354 -17.67 7.43 29.55
N LYS A 355 -18.95 7.14 29.80
CA LYS A 355 -20.03 7.53 28.87
C LYS A 355 -20.13 9.05 28.79
N ALA A 356 -19.65 9.61 27.69
CA ALA A 356 -19.74 11.02 27.38
C ALA A 356 -21.16 11.40 26.93
N LEU A 357 -21.87 10.49 26.27
CA LEU A 357 -23.30 10.66 25.99
C LEU A 357 -24.13 10.06 27.13
N LYS A 358 -24.94 10.91 27.77
CA LYS A 358 -25.96 10.56 28.75
C LYS A 358 -27.34 10.99 28.25
N GLY A 359 -28.38 10.32 28.72
CA GLY A 359 -29.77 10.59 28.36
C GLY A 359 -30.35 9.53 27.43
N ASP A 360 -31.27 9.95 26.55
CA ASP A 360 -32.03 9.04 25.70
C ASP A 360 -31.14 8.35 24.66
N LYS A 361 -31.35 7.04 24.51
CA LYS A 361 -30.68 6.23 23.49
C LYS A 361 -31.14 6.67 22.11
N LEU A 362 -30.19 7.05 21.26
CA LEU A 362 -30.46 7.42 19.88
C LEU A 362 -30.24 6.23 18.96
N ASN A 363 -31.29 5.88 18.22
CA ASN A 363 -31.23 4.85 17.18
C ASN A 363 -30.90 5.49 15.82
N TYR A 364 -30.01 4.86 15.08
CA TYR A 364 -29.63 5.28 13.73
C TYR A 364 -29.35 4.09 12.82
N SER A 365 -29.20 4.37 11.53
CA SER A 365 -28.90 3.38 10.50
C SER A 365 -27.57 3.62 9.80
N LYS A 366 -27.16 4.88 9.65
CA LYS A 366 -25.80 5.27 9.23
C LYS A 366 -25.35 6.48 10.03
N ILE A 367 -24.04 6.60 10.23
CA ILE A 367 -23.42 7.69 10.98
C ILE A 367 -22.27 8.28 10.17
N GLU A 368 -22.14 9.59 10.20
CA GLU A 368 -21.02 10.31 9.58
C GLU A 368 -20.56 11.44 10.51
N LEU A 369 -19.24 11.69 10.51
CA LEU A 369 -18.66 12.86 11.15
C LEU A 369 -18.59 14.03 10.16
N CYS A 370 -18.84 15.22 10.68
CA CYS A 370 -18.88 16.47 9.91
C CYS A 370 -18.02 17.50 10.62
N ASP A 371 -17.21 18.24 9.87
CA ASP A 371 -16.51 19.39 10.44
C ASP A 371 -17.52 20.45 10.88
N SER A 372 -17.31 20.98 12.09
CA SER A 372 -18.19 22.02 12.64
C SER A 372 -17.73 23.38 12.14
N SER A 373 -18.64 24.18 11.56
CA SER A 373 -18.37 25.59 11.21
C SER A 373 -18.13 26.49 12.44
N ASN A 374 -18.23 25.94 13.64
CA ASN A 374 -18.08 26.67 14.89
C ASN A 374 -16.59 26.87 15.20
N THR A 375 -16.18 28.13 15.41
CA THR A 375 -14.79 28.57 15.69
C THR A 375 -14.14 28.00 16.96
N ARG A 376 -14.86 27.11 17.67
CA ARG A 376 -14.41 26.48 18.91
C ARG A 376 -13.88 25.06 18.72
N GLY A 377 -13.86 24.50 17.50
CA GLY A 377 -13.29 23.17 17.24
C GLY A 377 -14.13 22.00 17.78
N GLY A 378 -13.99 20.83 17.15
CA GLY A 378 -14.79 19.62 17.36
C GLY A 378 -15.62 19.24 16.13
N LYS A 379 -16.08 17.99 16.06
CA LYS A 379 -16.90 17.46 14.95
C LYS A 379 -18.36 17.29 15.35
N ASN A 380 -19.24 17.56 14.39
CA ASN A 380 -20.67 17.24 14.50
C ASN A 380 -20.95 15.84 13.97
N ILE A 381 -22.07 15.27 14.40
CA ILE A 381 -22.45 13.89 14.08
C ILE A 381 -23.73 13.93 13.26
N ALA A 382 -23.67 13.45 12.02
CA ALA A 382 -24.85 13.25 11.19
C ALA A 382 -25.37 11.83 11.36
N LEU A 383 -26.60 11.70 11.83
CA LEU A 383 -27.29 10.42 11.94
C LEU A 383 -28.32 10.31 10.82
N TRP A 384 -28.24 9.21 10.08
CA TRP A 384 -29.20 8.81 9.06
C TRP A 384 -30.10 7.73 9.66
N THR A 385 -31.39 8.03 9.81
CA THR A 385 -32.42 7.15 10.36
C THR A 385 -33.22 6.58 9.18
N HIS A 386 -33.21 5.26 9.00
CA HIS A 386 -33.94 4.61 7.90
C HIS A 386 -35.45 4.83 8.01
N GLU A 387 -36.08 5.10 6.87
CA GLU A 387 -37.52 5.33 6.77
C GLU A 387 -38.17 4.26 5.90
N THR A 388 -37.78 4.18 4.62
CA THR A 388 -38.30 3.17 3.68
C THR A 388 -37.38 3.00 2.47
N GLY A 389 -37.12 1.75 2.06
CA GLY A 389 -36.19 1.47 0.98
C GLY A 389 -34.81 2.08 1.27
N GLU A 390 -34.29 2.89 0.35
CA GLU A 390 -33.05 3.65 0.55
C GLU A 390 -33.31 5.11 0.95
N ALA A 391 -34.46 5.39 1.57
CA ALA A 391 -34.80 6.71 2.10
C ALA A 391 -34.46 6.79 3.60
N TYR A 392 -33.78 7.88 3.96
CA TYR A 392 -33.32 8.16 5.31
C TYR A 392 -33.65 9.60 5.71
N ASN A 393 -34.13 9.76 6.93
CA ASN A 393 -34.17 11.05 7.59
C ASN A 393 -32.78 11.36 8.19
N VAL A 394 -32.19 12.50 7.82
CA VAL A 394 -30.83 12.86 8.23
C VAL A 394 -30.89 14.02 9.21
N GLN A 395 -30.25 13.91 10.36
CA GLN A 395 -30.14 14.99 11.35
C GLN A 395 -28.72 15.13 11.85
N ILE A 396 -28.22 16.37 11.87
CA ILE A 396 -26.91 16.72 12.41
C ILE A 396 -27.08 17.07 13.90
N TYR A 397 -26.20 16.54 14.73
CA TYR A 397 -26.14 16.76 16.16
C TYR A 397 -24.78 17.33 16.56
N THR A 398 -24.78 18.17 17.58
CA THR A 398 -23.57 18.63 18.28
C THR A 398 -23.59 18.07 19.69
N LEU A 399 -22.49 17.47 20.12
CA LEU A 399 -22.33 17.05 21.53
C LEU A 399 -22.09 18.28 22.40
N ARG A 400 -22.99 18.56 23.34
CA ARG A 400 -22.87 19.66 24.30
C ARG A 400 -22.97 19.15 25.73
N GLY A 401 -21.87 19.25 26.46
CA GLY A 401 -21.76 18.60 27.76
C GLY A 401 -21.90 17.10 27.59
N GLU A 402 -23.01 16.54 28.11
CA GLU A 402 -23.29 15.11 28.09
C GLU A 402 -24.47 14.75 27.17
N THR A 403 -25.02 15.68 26.39
CA THR A 403 -26.20 15.43 25.54
C THR A 403 -25.95 15.81 24.08
N LEU A 404 -26.67 15.17 23.17
CA LEU A 404 -26.67 15.52 21.75
C LEU A 404 -27.80 16.48 21.44
N GLU A 405 -27.45 17.69 21.01
CA GLU A 405 -28.40 18.71 20.58
C GLU A 405 -28.49 18.76 19.05
N LYS A 406 -29.71 18.80 18.51
CA LYS A 406 -29.91 19.01 17.07
C LYS A 406 -29.35 20.38 16.65
N THR A 407 -28.58 20.39 15.57
CA THR A 407 -28.05 21.62 14.96
C THR A 407 -28.41 21.67 13.48
N TYR A 408 -28.48 22.90 12.96
CA TYR A 408 -28.74 23.20 11.54
C TYR A 408 -27.68 24.14 10.95
N LYS A 409 -26.61 24.42 11.70
CA LYS A 409 -25.58 25.41 11.31
C LYS A 409 -24.81 24.97 10.06
N ASP A 410 -24.50 23.69 9.99
CA ASP A 410 -23.69 23.10 8.92
C ASP A 410 -24.55 22.48 7.81
N ASP A 411 -25.86 22.72 7.86
CA ASP A 411 -26.81 22.16 6.91
C ASP A 411 -26.47 22.50 5.47
N LYS A 412 -26.11 23.77 5.22
CA LYS A 412 -25.88 24.28 3.87
C LYS A 412 -24.80 23.49 3.14
N GLU A 413 -23.73 23.13 3.84
CA GLU A 413 -22.59 22.41 3.27
C GLU A 413 -22.84 20.90 3.26
N TYR A 414 -23.24 20.33 4.41
CA TYR A 414 -23.44 18.90 4.54
C TYR A 414 -24.54 18.38 3.60
N PHE A 415 -25.66 19.10 3.47
CA PHE A 415 -26.78 18.66 2.64
C PHE A 415 -26.55 18.77 1.14
N LEU A 416 -25.45 19.38 0.67
CA LEU A 416 -25.04 19.23 -0.74
C LEU A 416 -24.73 17.76 -1.05
N ARG A 417 -24.08 17.05 -0.11
CA ARG A 417 -23.77 15.61 -0.26
C ARG A 417 -25.02 14.75 -0.15
N VAL A 418 -25.94 15.09 0.76
CA VAL A 418 -27.23 14.40 0.90
C VAL A 418 -28.10 14.59 -0.36
N GLU A 419 -28.09 15.79 -0.95
CA GLU A 419 -28.77 16.04 -2.23
C GLU A 419 -28.19 15.16 -3.34
N GLU A 420 -26.86 15.10 -3.44
CA GLU A 420 -26.18 14.26 -4.43
C GLU A 420 -26.50 12.78 -4.27
N TYR A 421 -26.55 12.28 -3.03
CA TYR A 421 -27.01 10.93 -2.71
C TYR A 421 -28.39 10.64 -3.33
N TYR A 422 -29.38 11.51 -3.08
CA TYR A 422 -30.73 11.31 -3.61
C TYR A 422 -30.84 11.50 -5.12
N LYS A 423 -30.07 12.44 -5.71
CA LYS A 423 -29.97 12.58 -7.17
C LYS A 423 -29.45 11.30 -7.80
N ASN A 424 -28.38 10.74 -7.24
CA ASN A 424 -27.79 9.49 -7.72
C ASN A 424 -28.75 8.31 -7.53
N LEU A 425 -29.46 8.24 -6.40
CA LEU A 425 -30.47 7.22 -6.15
C LEU A 425 -31.62 7.29 -7.17
N ILE A 426 -32.12 8.49 -7.48
CA ILE A 426 -33.19 8.72 -8.47
C ILE A 426 -32.71 8.46 -9.91
N ASN A 427 -31.42 8.67 -10.21
CA ASN A 427 -30.88 8.36 -11.54
C ASN A 427 -30.68 6.85 -11.74
N LYS A 428 -30.28 6.12 -10.69
CA LYS A 428 -30.00 4.68 -10.74
C LYS A 428 -31.26 3.83 -10.60
N SER A 429 -32.25 4.31 -9.83
CA SER A 429 -33.53 3.66 -9.62
C SER A 429 -34.65 4.42 -10.34
N ARG A 430 -35.86 3.87 -10.39
CA ARG A 430 -37.03 4.67 -10.81
C ARG A 430 -37.34 5.71 -9.73
N GLU A 431 -37.57 6.97 -10.13
CA GLU A 431 -38.02 8.03 -9.22
C GLU A 431 -39.27 7.58 -8.43
N THR A 432 -39.17 7.59 -7.10
CA THR A 432 -40.30 7.35 -6.19
C THR A 432 -40.74 8.66 -5.52
N PRO A 433 -42.03 8.81 -5.15
CA PRO A 433 -42.49 9.97 -4.39
C PRO A 433 -41.68 10.22 -3.12
N GLN A 434 -41.22 9.16 -2.44
CA GLN A 434 -40.40 9.22 -1.24
C GLN A 434 -39.00 9.79 -1.53
N TYR A 435 -38.29 9.24 -2.51
CA TYR A 435 -36.94 9.73 -2.85
C TYR A 435 -36.98 11.19 -3.32
N LEU A 436 -38.00 11.55 -4.10
CA LEU A 436 -38.22 12.94 -4.48
C LEU A 436 -38.46 13.85 -3.26
N TYR A 437 -39.22 13.40 -2.27
CA TYR A 437 -39.43 14.16 -1.04
C TYR A 437 -38.14 14.36 -0.24
N TYR A 438 -37.31 13.33 -0.05
CA TYR A 438 -36.05 13.51 0.67
C TYR A 438 -35.02 14.31 -0.12
N LEU A 439 -35.04 14.26 -1.46
CA LEU A 439 -34.29 15.20 -2.31
C LEU A 439 -34.73 16.65 -2.04
N ILE A 440 -36.04 16.91 -1.98
CA ILE A 440 -36.57 18.25 -1.65
C ILE A 440 -36.09 18.68 -0.26
N GLN A 441 -36.18 17.82 0.75
CA GLN A 441 -35.70 18.11 2.11
C GLN A 441 -34.21 18.47 2.10
N ALA A 442 -33.40 17.70 1.38
CA ALA A 442 -31.98 17.98 1.26
C ALA A 442 -31.70 19.33 0.59
N GLN A 443 -32.39 19.64 -0.51
CA GLN A 443 -32.26 20.93 -1.20
C GLN A 443 -32.69 22.11 -0.32
N CYS A 444 -33.75 21.95 0.48
CA CYS A 444 -34.18 22.97 1.44
C CYS A 444 -33.07 23.27 2.46
N ARG A 445 -32.47 22.22 3.04
CA ARG A 445 -31.40 22.35 4.05
C ARG A 445 -30.09 22.86 3.45
N ALA A 446 -29.79 22.48 2.21
CA ALA A 446 -28.68 23.02 1.42
C ALA A 446 -28.87 24.50 1.02
N GLY A 447 -30.07 25.08 1.22
CA GLY A 447 -30.39 26.45 0.80
C GLY A 447 -30.69 26.61 -0.70
N LYS A 448 -30.83 25.51 -1.45
CA LYS A 448 -31.15 25.47 -2.88
C LYS A 448 -32.66 25.66 -3.11
N LYS A 449 -33.13 26.87 -2.81
CA LYS A 449 -34.56 27.22 -2.80
C LYS A 449 -35.25 26.97 -4.15
N LYS A 450 -34.58 27.29 -5.26
CA LYS A 450 -35.17 27.20 -6.61
C LYS A 450 -35.43 25.75 -6.99
N GLU A 451 -34.42 24.91 -6.84
CA GLU A 451 -34.46 23.48 -7.13
C GLU A 451 -35.49 22.77 -6.25
N ALA A 452 -35.55 23.13 -4.96
CA ALA A 452 -36.55 22.62 -4.04
C ALA A 452 -37.98 22.96 -4.51
N ILE A 453 -38.24 24.20 -4.93
CA ILE A 453 -39.57 24.62 -5.43
C ILE A 453 -39.94 23.86 -6.71
N ASP A 454 -39.00 23.70 -7.64
CA ASP A 454 -39.23 22.97 -8.88
C ASP A 454 -39.59 21.50 -8.60
N ASN A 455 -38.85 20.86 -7.69
CA ASN A 455 -39.14 19.50 -7.26
C ASN A 455 -40.44 19.38 -6.47
N ILE A 456 -40.83 20.36 -5.65
CA ILE A 456 -42.14 20.37 -4.98
C ILE A 456 -43.27 20.45 -6.01
N ASN A 457 -43.15 21.30 -7.02
CA ASN A 457 -44.15 21.39 -8.09
C ASN A 457 -44.24 20.09 -8.89
N ARG A 458 -43.13 19.37 -9.06
CA ARG A 458 -43.10 18.03 -9.65
C ARG A 458 -43.78 16.99 -8.75
N ALA A 459 -43.48 17.00 -7.44
CA ALA A 459 -44.10 16.11 -6.47
C ALA A 459 -45.62 16.30 -6.39
N LEU A 460 -46.12 17.54 -6.46
CA LEU A 460 -47.55 17.87 -6.45
C LEU A 460 -48.32 17.35 -7.68
N LYS A 461 -47.64 17.03 -8.78
CA LYS A 461 -48.24 16.45 -9.99
C LYS A 461 -48.28 14.92 -9.97
N ASN A 462 -47.61 14.29 -9.00
CA ASN A 462 -47.61 12.84 -8.88
C ASN A 462 -49.01 12.34 -8.46
N PRO A 463 -49.56 11.27 -9.08
CA PRO A 463 -50.84 10.69 -8.67
C PRO A 463 -50.90 10.28 -7.20
N ASN A 464 -49.77 9.85 -6.63
CA ASN A 464 -49.62 9.43 -5.23
C ASN A 464 -48.49 10.26 -4.59
N PRO A 465 -48.74 11.54 -4.28
CA PRO A 465 -47.71 12.42 -3.73
C PRO A 465 -47.35 11.99 -2.30
N PHE A 466 -46.06 12.07 -1.97
CA PHE A 466 -45.55 11.83 -0.62
C PHE A 466 -44.88 13.11 -0.08
N PRO A 467 -45.06 13.48 1.20
CA PRO A 467 -45.89 12.80 2.21
C PRO A 467 -47.39 13.06 2.00
N SER A 468 -47.84 14.32 2.02
CA SER A 468 -49.20 14.71 1.61
C SER A 468 -49.20 16.01 0.81
N ILE A 469 -50.26 16.23 0.02
CA ILE A 469 -50.44 17.49 -0.75
C ILE A 469 -50.42 18.71 0.18
N GLN A 470 -51.01 18.60 1.38
CA GLN A 470 -51.06 19.70 2.33
C GLN A 470 -49.67 20.03 2.88
N GLU A 471 -48.86 19.02 3.19
CA GLU A 471 -47.49 19.20 3.67
C GLU A 471 -46.58 19.76 2.57
N LEU A 472 -46.68 19.27 1.34
CA LEU A 472 -45.93 19.82 0.20
C LEU A 472 -46.29 21.29 -0.05
N LYS A 473 -47.57 21.67 0.06
CA LYS A 473 -48.01 23.07 -0.03
C LYS A 473 -47.48 23.92 1.12
N ARG A 474 -47.45 23.40 2.35
CA ARG A 474 -46.86 24.08 3.52
C ARG A 474 -45.36 24.29 3.33
N LEU A 475 -44.64 23.26 2.88
CA LEU A 475 -43.21 23.31 2.58
C LEU A 475 -42.89 24.32 1.48
N ARG A 476 -43.69 24.35 0.40
CA ARG A 476 -43.55 25.37 -0.65
C ARG A 476 -43.68 26.79 -0.08
N LYS A 477 -44.68 27.01 0.78
CA LYS A 477 -44.94 28.32 1.40
C LYS A 477 -43.83 28.74 2.36
N SER A 478 -43.17 27.80 3.06
CA SER A 478 -42.06 28.13 3.96
C SER A 478 -40.78 28.52 3.22
N ILE A 479 -40.55 27.99 2.01
CA ILE A 479 -39.36 28.32 1.20
C ILE A 479 -39.50 29.68 0.50
N SER A 480 -40.73 30.05 0.12
CA SER A 480 -41.06 31.32 -0.54
C SER A 480 -41.12 32.53 0.41
N LYS A 481 -40.97 32.30 1.72
CA LYS A 481 -40.66 33.34 2.70
C LYS A 481 -39.15 33.46 2.86
#